data_AF-A0A7V4NAL1-F1
#
_entry.id   AF-A0A7V4NAL1-F1
#
_cell.length_a   1.000
_cell.length_b   1.000
_cell.length_c   1.000
_cell.angle_alpha   90.00
_cell.angle_beta   90.00
_cell.angle_gamma   90.00
#
_symmetry.space_group_name_H-M   'P 1'
#
loop_
_entity.id
_entity.type
_entity.pdbx_description
1 polymer ?
#
loop_
_entity_poly.entity_id
_entity_poly.type
_entity_poly.pdbx_seq_one_letter_code
_entity_poly.pdbx_strand_id
1 'polypeptide(L)'
;MEVGNRFLYLLFHESIQELELGLQDRHFIALKVEEDFGIPVRVQELPLDLKPHYDPKRGQFHSTSILKELLKRFPSDGLKALLVVGVDLFIPILTFVFGEAQLGGKVGIVSTARLRQQFYQLPEDKGLLIRRLLKEVKHELGHTFGLLHCEDHRCV
;
A
#
# COMPACT_ATOMS: atom_id res chain seq x y z
N MET A 1 -22.43 -4.97 -22.65
CA MET A 1 -22.07 -4.61 -21.26
C MET A 1 -20.85 -3.72 -21.38
N GLU A 2 -21.00 -2.42 -21.13
CA GLU A 2 -19.88 -1.46 -21.24
C GLU A 2 -18.77 -1.91 -20.30
N VAL A 3 -17.64 -2.32 -20.86
CA VAL A 3 -16.39 -2.42 -20.11
C VAL A 3 -15.93 -0.98 -19.93
N GLY A 4 -16.57 -0.26 -19.01
CA GLY A 4 -16.07 1.03 -18.57
C GLY A 4 -14.64 0.84 -18.08
N ASN A 5 -13.75 1.79 -18.41
CA ASN A 5 -12.34 1.75 -17.99
C ASN A 5 -12.28 1.50 -16.48
N ARG A 6 -11.65 0.38 -16.08
CA ARG A 6 -11.42 0.06 -14.66
C ARG A 6 -10.00 0.47 -14.29
N PHE A 7 -9.85 1.08 -13.12
CA PHE A 7 -8.58 1.67 -12.68
C PHE A 7 -7.95 0.89 -11.53
N LEU A 8 -6.62 0.92 -11.45
CA LEU A 8 -5.93 0.65 -10.19
C LEU A 8 -5.91 1.94 -9.36
N TYR A 9 -6.33 1.85 -8.12
CA TYR A 9 -6.29 2.99 -7.21
C TYR A 9 -5.07 2.88 -6.28
N LEU A 10 -4.17 3.85 -6.36
CA LEU A 10 -3.14 4.07 -5.35
C LEU A 10 -3.61 5.19 -4.42
N LEU A 11 -4.02 4.78 -3.24
CA LEU A 11 -4.59 5.66 -2.23
C LEU A 11 -3.51 6.00 -1.21
N PHE A 12 -3.36 7.27 -0.85
CA PHE A 12 -2.41 7.73 0.17
C PHE A 12 -3.17 8.22 1.39
N HIS A 13 -2.76 7.78 2.58
CA HIS A 13 -3.33 8.25 3.83
C HIS A 13 -2.62 9.50 4.34
N GLU A 14 -3.33 10.40 5.03
CA GLU A 14 -2.81 11.67 5.58
C GLU A 14 -1.61 11.51 6.53
N SER A 15 -1.37 10.30 7.06
CA SER A 15 -0.17 9.97 7.83
C SER A 15 1.13 10.06 7.02
N ILE A 16 1.04 10.01 5.68
CA ILE A 16 2.18 10.18 4.79
C ILE A 16 2.44 11.67 4.64
N GLN A 17 3.58 12.13 5.16
CA GLN A 17 3.95 13.54 5.07
C GLN A 17 4.34 13.89 3.63
N GLU A 18 4.04 15.11 3.19
CA GLU A 18 4.40 15.58 1.84
C GLU A 18 5.91 15.59 1.60
N LEU A 19 6.70 15.86 2.65
CA LEU A 19 8.17 15.79 2.59
C LEU A 19 8.68 14.36 2.34
N GLU A 20 7.95 13.35 2.82
CA GLU A 20 8.29 11.93 2.67
C GLU A 20 7.96 11.43 1.26
N LEU A 21 6.73 11.64 0.80
CA LEU A 21 6.25 11.26 -0.53
C LEU A 21 5.41 12.39 -1.11
N GLY A 22 6.07 13.27 -1.86
CA GLY A 22 5.44 14.40 -2.53
C GLY A 22 4.71 13.98 -3.79
N LEU A 23 3.99 14.91 -4.42
CA LEU A 23 3.18 14.63 -5.62
C LEU A 23 3.99 14.00 -6.76
N GLN A 24 5.23 14.44 -6.97
CA GLN A 24 6.11 13.88 -8.01
C GLN A 24 6.46 12.42 -7.74
N ASP A 25 6.74 12.07 -6.48
CA ASP A 25 7.08 10.70 -6.10
C ASP A 25 5.88 9.78 -6.28
N ARG A 26 4.70 10.23 -5.86
CA ARG A 26 3.45 9.47 -6.01
C ARG A 26 3.08 9.25 -7.47
N HIS A 27 3.28 10.27 -8.31
CA HIS A 27 3.08 10.16 -9.76
C HIS A 27 4.08 9.19 -10.38
N PHE A 28 5.35 9.26 -9.99
CA PHE A 28 6.37 8.30 -10.44
C PHE A 28 6.01 6.86 -10.06
N ILE A 29 5.54 6.63 -8.83
CA ILE A 29 5.10 5.31 -8.38
C ILE A 29 3.91 4.82 -9.24
N ALA A 30 2.93 5.68 -9.48
CA ALA A 30 1.76 5.35 -10.30
C ALA A 30 2.14 4.99 -11.74
N LEU A 31 3.05 5.74 -12.37
CA LEU A 31 3.56 5.42 -13.70
C LEU A 31 4.22 4.05 -13.75
N LYS A 32 5.02 3.70 -12.73
CA LYS A 32 5.68 2.39 -12.65
C LYS A 32 4.71 1.24 -12.38
N VAL A 33 3.64 1.47 -11.64
CA VAL A 33 2.56 0.49 -11.48
C VAL A 33 1.76 0.35 -12.78
N GLU A 34 1.48 1.44 -13.48
CA GLU A 34 0.78 1.39 -14.76
C GLU A 34 1.58 0.64 -15.82
N GLU A 35 2.90 0.88 -15.90
CA GLU A 35 3.83 0.18 -16.81
C GLU A 35 3.83 -1.34 -16.57
N ASP A 36 3.91 -1.76 -15.32
CA ASP A 36 4.03 -3.19 -14.96
C ASP A 36 2.70 -3.96 -15.09
N PHE A 37 1.58 -3.31 -14.77
CA PHE A 37 0.27 -3.96 -14.73
C PHE A 37 -0.56 -3.73 -16.00
N GLY A 38 -0.19 -2.78 -16.85
CA GLY A 38 -0.92 -2.42 -18.06
C GLY A 38 -2.34 -1.90 -17.80
N ILE A 39 -2.60 -1.39 -16.58
CA ILE A 39 -3.91 -0.89 -16.15
C ILE A 39 -3.76 0.56 -15.70
N PRO A 40 -4.60 1.49 -16.18
CA PRO A 40 -4.54 2.89 -15.79
C PRO A 40 -4.60 3.08 -14.27
N VAL A 41 -3.69 3.91 -13.73
CA VAL A 41 -3.58 4.15 -12.28
C VAL A 41 -4.16 5.52 -11.90
N ARG A 42 -5.00 5.55 -10.87
CA ARG A 42 -5.47 6.78 -10.21
C ARG A 42 -4.81 6.94 -8.85
N VAL A 43 -4.18 8.11 -8.66
CA VAL A 43 -3.62 8.52 -7.37
C VAL A 43 -4.62 9.42 -6.65
N GLN A 44 -4.93 9.10 -5.41
CA GLN A 44 -5.85 9.90 -4.58
C GLN A 44 -5.40 9.91 -3.12
N GLU A 45 -5.74 10.99 -2.42
CA GLU A 45 -5.71 10.99 -0.95
C GLU A 45 -6.96 10.27 -0.42
N LEU A 46 -6.81 9.51 0.65
CA LEU A 46 -7.90 8.85 1.35
C LEU A 46 -7.88 9.24 2.83
N PRO A 47 -8.77 10.15 3.27
CA PRO A 47 -8.98 10.38 4.69
C PRO A 47 -9.67 9.15 5.30
N LEU A 48 -8.99 8.50 6.24
CA LEU A 48 -9.46 7.31 6.92
C LEU A 48 -9.06 7.36 8.40
N ASP A 49 -10.01 7.33 9.33
CA ASP A 49 -9.65 7.31 10.75
C ASP A 49 -9.00 5.97 11.12
N LEU A 50 -7.71 6.00 11.43
CA LEU A 50 -6.95 4.81 11.82
C LEU A 50 -7.06 4.50 13.32
N LYS A 51 -7.54 5.44 14.16
CA LYS A 51 -7.59 5.26 15.63
C LYS A 51 -8.30 3.99 16.08
N PRO A 52 -9.44 3.57 15.49
CA PRO A 52 -10.13 2.34 15.88
C PRO A 52 -9.31 1.06 15.64
N HIS A 53 -8.25 1.15 14.83
CA HIS A 53 -7.42 0.02 14.43
C HIS A 53 -6.09 -0.04 15.20
N TYR A 54 -5.86 0.87 16.14
CA TYR A 54 -4.63 0.95 16.93
C TYR A 54 -4.64 -0.05 18.11
N ASP A 55 -3.54 -0.80 18.25
CA ASP A 55 -3.27 -1.64 19.42
C ASP A 55 -2.24 -0.93 20.32
N PRO A 56 -2.63 -0.43 21.51
CA PRO A 56 -1.72 0.29 22.40
C PRO A 56 -0.64 -0.58 23.03
N LYS A 57 -0.83 -1.90 23.11
CA LYS A 57 0.20 -2.82 23.64
C LYS A 57 1.33 -3.00 22.64
N ARG A 58 1.01 -2.92 21.35
CA ARG A 58 1.97 -3.06 20.25
C ARG A 58 2.54 -1.73 19.79
N GLY A 59 1.78 -0.65 19.92
CA GLY A 59 2.10 0.62 19.26
C GLY A 59 1.94 0.54 17.74
N GLN A 60 1.05 -0.34 17.26
CA GLN A 60 0.88 -0.68 15.85
C GLN A 60 -0.60 -0.69 15.46
N PHE A 61 -0.88 -0.71 14.16
CA PHE A 61 -2.22 -0.73 13.60
C PHE A 61 -2.55 -2.06 12.92
N HIS A 62 -3.76 -2.58 13.14
CA HIS A 62 -4.18 -3.86 12.61
C HIS A 62 -4.56 -3.75 11.13
N SER A 63 -3.70 -4.26 10.23
CA SER A 63 -3.86 -4.12 8.77
C SER A 63 -5.16 -4.75 8.25
N THR A 64 -5.50 -5.97 8.67
CA THR A 64 -6.75 -6.63 8.23
C THR A 64 -8.01 -5.83 8.62
N SER A 65 -7.97 -5.12 9.76
CA SER A 65 -9.07 -4.29 10.23
C SER A 65 -9.22 -3.04 9.35
N ILE A 66 -8.10 -2.42 8.97
CA ILE A 66 -8.07 -1.29 8.03
C ILE A 66 -8.55 -1.71 6.64
N LEU A 67 -8.13 -2.88 6.13
CA LEU A 67 -8.57 -3.41 4.83
C LEU A 67 -10.10 -3.58 4.77
N LYS A 68 -10.73 -4.00 5.87
CA LYS A 68 -12.20 -4.12 5.95
C LYS A 68 -12.88 -2.76 5.79
N GLU A 69 -12.31 -1.69 6.36
CA GLU A 69 -12.85 -0.33 6.18
C GLU A 69 -12.61 0.21 4.77
N LEU A 70 -11.42 -0.05 4.20
CA LEU A 70 -11.12 0.33 2.82
C LEU A 70 -12.08 -0.35 1.83
N LEU A 71 -12.41 -1.62 2.04
CA LEU A 71 -13.34 -2.35 1.16
C LEU A 71 -14.74 -1.73 1.11
N LYS A 72 -15.22 -1.13 2.21
CA LYS A 72 -16.51 -0.41 2.25
C LYS A 72 -16.49 0.88 1.43
N ARG A 73 -15.30 1.45 1.20
CA ARG A 73 -15.07 2.69 0.45
C ARG A 73 -14.48 2.42 -0.93
N PHE A 74 -14.55 1.17 -1.40
CA PHE A 74 -13.94 0.77 -2.66
C PHE A 74 -14.54 1.57 -3.84
N PRO A 75 -13.73 2.20 -4.70
CA PRO A 75 -14.23 2.98 -5.82
C PRO A 75 -15.08 2.15 -6.79
N SER A 76 -16.20 2.71 -7.26
CA SER A 76 -17.15 2.00 -8.14
C SER A 76 -16.57 1.63 -9.50
N ASP A 77 -15.61 2.42 -10.01
CA ASP A 77 -14.84 2.17 -11.23
C ASP A 77 -13.45 1.56 -10.95
N GLY A 78 -13.20 1.11 -9.72
CA GLY A 78 -11.96 0.45 -9.33
C GLY A 78 -11.91 -1.02 -9.77
N LEU A 79 -10.75 -1.44 -10.27
CA LEU A 79 -10.41 -2.85 -10.40
C LEU A 79 -9.82 -3.39 -9.10
N LYS A 80 -8.79 -2.71 -8.59
CA LYS A 80 -8.13 -2.96 -7.30
C LYS A 80 -7.79 -1.62 -6.65
N ALA A 81 -7.61 -1.60 -5.34
CA ALA A 81 -7.15 -0.44 -4.59
C ALA A 81 -6.06 -0.84 -3.59
N LEU A 82 -4.98 -0.07 -3.55
CA LEU A 82 -3.91 -0.24 -2.59
C LEU A 82 -3.79 1.04 -1.76
N LEU A 83 -3.87 0.92 -0.44
CA LEU A 83 -3.68 2.03 0.49
C LEU A 83 -2.24 2.09 0.99
N VAL A 84 -1.61 3.25 0.89
CA VAL A 84 -0.28 3.52 1.47
C VAL A 84 -0.44 4.33 2.75
N VAL A 85 0.12 3.83 3.85
CA VAL A 85 0.05 4.46 5.18
C VAL A 85 1.44 4.68 5.79
N GLY A 86 1.56 5.68 6.66
CA GLY A 86 2.81 6.04 7.35
C GLY A 86 2.97 5.42 8.74
N VAL A 87 2.02 4.57 9.15
CA VAL A 87 1.94 3.95 10.48
C VAL A 87 2.37 2.49 10.43
N ASP A 88 2.93 1.98 11.53
CA ASP A 88 3.41 0.59 11.60
C ASP A 88 2.25 -0.41 11.67
N LEU A 89 2.33 -1.48 10.89
CA LEU A 89 1.24 -2.44 10.69
C LEU A 89 1.54 -3.80 11.32
N PHE A 90 0.49 -4.49 11.76
CA PHE A 90 0.57 -5.88 12.20
C PHE A 90 -0.69 -6.68 11.82
N ILE A 91 -0.50 -8.01 11.76
CA ILE A 91 -1.56 -9.01 11.87
C ILE A 91 -1.31 -9.85 13.14
N PRO A 92 -2.32 -10.51 13.73
CA PRO A 92 -2.17 -11.17 15.04
C PRO A 92 -1.01 -12.17 15.15
N ILE A 93 -0.67 -12.85 14.04
CA ILE A 93 0.31 -13.93 13.99
C ILE A 93 1.75 -13.39 13.83
N LEU A 94 1.93 -12.17 13.34
CA LEU A 94 3.24 -11.60 13.03
C LEU A 94 3.59 -10.42 13.95
N THR A 95 4.88 -10.16 14.12
CA THR A 95 5.37 -8.99 14.86
C THR A 95 5.04 -7.70 14.11
N PHE A 96 5.15 -7.72 12.79
CA PHE A 96 4.78 -6.61 11.91
C PHE A 96 4.57 -7.14 10.49
N VAL A 97 4.02 -6.30 9.61
CA VAL A 97 3.99 -6.51 8.17
C VAL A 97 4.38 -5.24 7.44
N PHE A 98 5.01 -5.37 6.26
CA PHE A 98 5.19 -4.23 5.35
C PHE A 98 3.89 -3.92 4.60
N GLY A 99 3.11 -4.95 4.29
CA GLY A 99 1.79 -4.83 3.69
C GLY A 99 0.90 -6.02 3.99
N GLU A 100 -0.35 -5.92 3.59
CA GLU A 100 -1.29 -7.02 3.56
C GLU A 100 -2.27 -6.82 2.39
N ALA A 101 -2.57 -7.88 1.67
CA ALA A 101 -3.55 -7.87 0.60
C ALA A 101 -4.55 -9.01 0.73
N GLN A 102 -5.76 -8.77 0.24
CA GLN A 102 -6.71 -9.86 0.03
C GLN A 102 -6.26 -10.69 -1.18
N LEU A 103 -5.88 -11.94 -0.96
CA LEU A 103 -5.51 -12.85 -2.06
C LEU A 103 -6.66 -13.01 -3.07
N GLY A 104 -6.45 -12.61 -4.32
CA GLY A 104 -7.49 -12.55 -5.36
C GLY A 104 -8.60 -11.52 -5.12
N GLY A 105 -8.55 -10.80 -4.00
CA GLY A 105 -9.54 -9.81 -3.58
C GLY A 105 -9.32 -8.44 -4.20
N LYS A 106 -9.97 -7.41 -3.65
CA LYS A 106 -10.01 -6.07 -4.27
C LYS A 106 -9.02 -5.09 -3.67
N VAL A 107 -8.60 -5.31 -2.43
CA VAL A 107 -7.86 -4.32 -1.65
C VAL A 107 -6.58 -4.87 -1.05
N GLY A 108 -5.58 -3.99 -0.94
CA GLY A 108 -4.38 -4.20 -0.15
C GLY A 108 -3.92 -2.91 0.54
N ILE A 109 -2.94 -3.04 1.40
CA ILE A 109 -2.34 -1.95 2.18
C ILE A 109 -0.84 -2.14 2.26
N VAL A 110 -0.07 -1.05 2.21
CA VAL A 110 1.38 -1.01 2.43
C VAL A 110 1.71 0.10 3.42
N SER A 111 2.63 -0.18 4.34
CA SER A 111 3.18 0.77 5.29
C SER A 111 4.56 1.25 4.88
N THR A 112 4.79 2.56 4.93
CA THR A 112 6.14 3.13 4.80
C THR A 112 6.93 3.10 6.11
N ALA A 113 6.28 2.82 7.25
CA ALA A 113 6.86 3.01 8.57
C ALA A 113 8.22 2.32 8.72
N ARG A 114 8.31 1.05 8.31
CA ARG A 114 9.53 0.24 8.35
C ARG A 114 10.31 0.22 7.02
N LEU A 115 9.83 0.91 5.99
CA LEU A 115 10.58 1.09 4.74
C LEU A 115 11.56 2.27 4.85
N ARG A 116 11.22 3.27 5.67
CA ARG A 116 12.05 4.43 6.00
C ARG A 116 13.30 4.03 6.76
N GLN A 117 14.44 4.59 6.36
CA GLN A 117 15.72 4.42 7.07
C GLN A 117 15.66 4.95 8.51
N GLN A 118 14.92 6.04 8.71
CA GLN A 118 14.79 6.72 9.99
C GLN A 118 14.15 5.84 11.07
N PHE A 119 13.32 4.84 10.70
CA PHE A 119 12.81 3.85 11.64
C PHE A 119 13.94 3.08 12.35
N TYR A 120 15.04 2.89 11.65
CA TYR A 120 16.24 2.22 12.13
C TYR A 120 17.33 3.19 12.59
N GLN A 121 16.99 4.47 12.82
CA GLN A 121 17.92 5.52 13.23
C GLN A 121 19.06 5.76 12.22
N LEU A 122 18.81 5.47 10.94
CA LEU A 122 19.72 5.72 9.83
C LEU A 122 19.37 7.04 9.11
N PRO A 123 20.32 7.66 8.40
CA PRO A 123 20.05 8.86 7.60
C PRO A 123 18.96 8.63 6.57
N GLU A 124 18.19 9.68 6.30
CA GLU A 124 17.15 9.66 5.27
C GLU A 124 17.74 9.30 3.90
N ASP A 125 17.07 8.36 3.22
CA ASP A 125 17.31 8.07 1.81
C ASP A 125 15.97 7.89 1.11
N LYS A 126 15.52 8.98 0.48
CA LYS A 126 14.24 9.04 -0.22
C LYS A 126 14.21 8.13 -1.46
N GLY A 127 15.33 8.01 -2.17
CA GLY A 127 15.43 7.12 -3.33
C GLY A 127 15.27 5.66 -2.92
N LEU A 128 15.87 5.27 -1.80
CA LEU A 128 15.71 3.94 -1.22
C LEU A 128 14.28 3.69 -0.72
N LEU A 129 13.65 4.68 -0.09
CA LEU A 129 12.24 4.58 0.34
C LEU A 129 11.32 4.31 -0.86
N ILE A 130 11.45 5.09 -1.94
CA ILE A 130 10.63 4.92 -3.15
C ILE A 130 10.85 3.54 -3.77
N ARG A 131 12.11 3.08 -3.85
CA ARG A 131 12.44 1.75 -4.37
C ARG A 131 11.80 0.63 -3.55
N ARG A 132 11.86 0.72 -2.22
CA ARG A 132 11.24 -0.25 -1.30
C ARG A 132 9.72 -0.21 -1.41
N LEU A 133 9.14 0.98 -1.44
CA LEU A 133 7.69 1.15 -1.55
C LEU A 133 7.16 0.58 -2.87
N LEU A 134 7.83 0.86 -4.00
CA LEU A 134 7.46 0.26 -5.28
C LEU A 134 7.46 -1.26 -5.24
N LYS A 135 8.43 -1.84 -4.54
CA LYS A 135 8.53 -3.29 -4.33
C LYS A 135 7.29 -3.82 -3.62
N GLU A 136 6.99 -3.29 -2.44
CA GLU A 136 5.85 -3.72 -1.64
C GLU A 136 4.50 -3.43 -2.34
N VAL A 137 4.38 -2.30 -3.03
CA VAL A 137 3.18 -1.96 -3.81
C VAL A 137 2.89 -3.00 -4.89
N LYS A 138 3.92 -3.40 -5.66
CA LYS A 138 3.80 -4.42 -6.69
C LYS A 138 3.49 -5.79 -6.10
N HIS A 139 4.15 -6.13 -4.99
CA HIS A 139 3.94 -7.38 -4.24
C HIS A 139 2.48 -7.52 -3.78
N GLU A 140 1.98 -6.53 -3.06
CA GLU A 140 0.62 -6.56 -2.52
C GLU A 140 -0.44 -6.47 -3.63
N LEU A 141 -0.21 -5.69 -4.69
CA LEU A 141 -1.08 -5.71 -5.86
C LEU A 141 -1.09 -7.09 -6.52
N GLY A 142 0.06 -7.75 -6.68
CA GLY A 142 0.16 -9.12 -7.19
C GLY A 142 -0.71 -10.10 -6.40
N HIS A 143 -0.69 -10.01 -5.07
CA HIS A 143 -1.61 -10.77 -4.21
C HIS A 143 -3.08 -10.47 -4.51
N THR A 144 -3.47 -9.20 -4.71
CA THR A 144 -4.85 -8.89 -5.10
C THR A 144 -5.24 -9.50 -6.45
N PHE A 145 -4.29 -9.77 -7.34
CA PHE A 145 -4.51 -10.51 -8.59
C PHE A 145 -4.46 -12.04 -8.44
N GLY A 146 -4.25 -12.54 -7.22
CA GLY A 146 -4.26 -13.98 -6.91
C GLY A 146 -2.89 -14.64 -7.01
N LEU A 147 -1.81 -13.88 -7.19
CA LEU A 147 -0.46 -14.43 -7.15
C LEU A 147 -0.10 -14.81 -5.71
N LEU A 148 0.46 -16.00 -5.53
CA LEU A 148 1.06 -16.42 -4.27
C LEU A 148 2.53 -15.95 -4.21
N HIS A 149 3.15 -16.08 -3.04
CA HIS A 149 4.59 -15.83 -2.92
C HIS A 149 5.38 -16.71 -3.90
N CYS A 150 6.37 -16.09 -4.55
CA CYS A 150 7.31 -16.78 -5.42
C CYS A 150 8.54 -17.21 -4.60
N GLU A 151 9.11 -18.38 -4.92
CA GLU A 151 10.34 -18.87 -4.29
C GLU A 151 11.61 -18.17 -4.82
N ASP A 152 11.53 -17.48 -5.96
CA ASP A 152 12.67 -16.72 -6.50
C ASP A 152 12.86 -15.42 -5.70
N HIS A 153 14.00 -15.29 -5.01
CA HIS A 153 14.35 -14.09 -4.25
C HIS A 153 14.54 -12.82 -5.10
N ARG A 154 14.62 -12.98 -6.43
CA ARG A 154 14.66 -11.86 -7.39
C ARG A 154 13.25 -11.47 -7.87
N CYS A 155 12.23 -12.23 -7.50
CA CYS A 155 10.84 -11.89 -7.80
C CYS A 155 10.43 -10.69 -6.96
N VAL A 156 9.84 -9.71 -7.66
CA VAL A 156 9.65 -8.31 -7.24
C VAL A 156 10.98 -7.59 -7.04
#